data_AF-A0ABD2LLW1-F1
#
_entry.id   AF-A0ABD2LLW1-F1
#
_cell.length_a   1.000
_cell.length_b   1.000
_cell.length_c   1.000
_cell.angle_alpha   90.00
_cell.angle_beta   90.00
_cell.angle_gamma   90.00
#
_symmetry.space_group_name_H-M   'P 1'
#
loop_
_entity.id
_entity.type
_entity.pdbx_description
1 polymer ?
#
loop_
_entity_poly.entity_id
_entity_poly.type
_entity_poly.pdbx_seq_one_letter_code
_entity_poly.pdbx_strand_id
1 'polypeptide(L)'
;MVIFKIAKTLWSHKKKSIFAVIATAYGANALRARLRDDRIRYSFAEQARKYGLVSFGPAQRLRRVTVLVNRESGGRRAADLFKRNALPLLNLAGLQVNVVEVGPILLSILFLNAKIIIV
;
A
#
# COMPACT_ATOMS: atom_id res chain seq x y z
N MET A 1 5.99 -38.17 25.40
CA MET A 1 7.47 -38.08 25.44
C MET A 1 8.09 -36.91 24.64
N VAL A 2 7.31 -36.12 23.88
CA VAL A 2 7.84 -34.97 23.09
C VAL A 2 7.92 -33.67 23.92
N ILE A 3 6.90 -33.40 24.74
CA ILE A 3 6.81 -32.18 25.57
C ILE A 3 7.99 -32.07 26.56
N PHE A 4 8.35 -33.17 27.21
CA PHE A 4 9.48 -33.20 28.15
C PHE A 4 10.84 -32.94 27.47
N LYS A 5 11.02 -33.37 26.21
CA LYS A 5 12.25 -33.09 25.45
C LYS A 5 12.33 -31.61 25.06
N ILE A 6 11.21 -31.02 24.64
CA ILE A 6 11.14 -29.58 24.30
C ILE A 6 11.42 -28.74 25.54
N ALA A 7 10.83 -29.09 26.69
CA ALA A 7 11.07 -28.41 27.96
C ALA A 7 12.54 -28.47 28.40
N LYS A 8 13.18 -29.65 28.27
CA LYS A 8 14.59 -29.83 28.63
C LYS A 8 15.55 -29.05 27.70
N THR A 9 15.22 -28.97 26.40
CA THR A 9 16.00 -28.21 25.41
C THR A 9 15.80 -26.69 25.54
N LEU A 10 14.60 -26.22 25.92
CA LEU A 10 14.35 -24.81 26.25
C LEU A 10 15.14 -24.38 27.49
N TRP A 11 15.25 -25.26 28.47
CA TRP A 11 15.98 -25.00 29.70
C TRP A 11 17.51 -24.96 29.48
N SER A 12 18.05 -25.81 28.59
CA SER A 12 19.50 -25.85 28.33
C SER A 12 20.00 -24.63 27.54
N HIS A 13 19.12 -23.94 26.80
CA HIS A 13 19.47 -22.78 25.99
C HIS A 13 18.59 -21.55 26.29
N LYS A 14 18.58 -21.11 27.55
CA LYS A 14 17.84 -19.90 27.99
C LYS A 14 18.07 -18.68 27.08
N LYS A 15 19.32 -18.47 26.62
CA LYS A 15 19.67 -17.36 25.70
C LYS A 15 19.04 -17.52 24.30
N LYS A 16 19.03 -18.73 23.73
CA LYS A 16 18.45 -18.98 22.39
C LYS A 16 16.92 -18.97 22.42
N SER A 17 16.33 -19.45 23.53
CA SER A 17 14.88 -19.42 23.74
C SER A 17 14.36 -17.97 23.84
N ILE A 18 15.02 -17.12 24.63
CA ILE A 18 14.67 -15.69 24.72
C ILE A 18 14.77 -15.01 23.36
N PHE A 19 15.85 -15.25 22.60
CA PHE A 19 15.99 -14.72 21.25
C PHE A 19 14.87 -15.19 20.32
N ALA A 20 14.51 -16.48 20.36
CA ALA A 20 13.43 -17.03 19.55
C ALA A 20 12.07 -16.41 19.91
N VAL A 21 11.78 -16.20 21.20
CA VAL A 21 10.56 -15.53 21.64
C VAL A 21 10.49 -14.10 21.15
N ILE A 22 11.59 -13.34 21.29
CA ILE A 22 11.67 -11.97 20.80
C ILE A 22 11.48 -11.93 19.28
N ALA A 23 12.25 -12.73 18.54
CA ALA A 23 12.15 -12.80 17.08
C ALA A 23 10.74 -13.18 16.62
N THR A 24 10.10 -14.14 17.30
CA THR A 24 8.72 -14.55 17.01
C THR A 24 7.73 -13.44 17.31
N ALA A 25 7.88 -12.71 18.43
CA ALA A 25 7.02 -11.59 18.78
C ALA A 25 7.12 -10.45 17.76
N TYR A 26 8.33 -10.07 17.36
CA TYR A 26 8.56 -9.06 16.32
C TYR A 26 8.02 -9.51 14.97
N GLY A 27 8.27 -10.77 14.57
CA GLY A 27 7.76 -11.34 13.33
C GLY A 27 6.23 -11.40 13.30
N ALA A 28 5.61 -11.82 14.40
CA ALA A 28 4.16 -11.86 14.54
C ALA A 28 3.54 -10.46 14.44
N ASN A 29 4.17 -9.44 15.04
CA ASN A 29 3.68 -8.06 14.95
C ASN A 29 3.79 -7.51 13.51
N ALA A 30 4.91 -7.77 12.83
CA ALA A 30 5.10 -7.36 11.43
C ALA A 30 4.10 -8.05 10.49
N LEU A 31 3.85 -9.35 10.70
CA LEU A 31 2.86 -10.10 9.92
C LEU A 31 1.43 -9.57 10.17
N ARG A 32 1.09 -9.28 11.43
CA ARG A 32 -0.20 -8.67 11.78
C ARG A 32 -0.40 -7.32 11.09
N ALA A 33 0.64 -6.48 11.04
CA ALA A 33 0.57 -5.21 10.32
C ALA A 33 0.28 -5.42 8.83
N ARG A 34 1.00 -6.33 8.17
CA ARG A 34 0.76 -6.66 6.75
C ARG A 34 -0.65 -7.17 6.48
N LEU A 35 -1.14 -8.10 7.30
CA LEU A 35 -2.49 -8.65 7.16
C LEU A 35 -3.57 -7.57 7.33
N ARG A 36 -3.36 -6.60 8.23
CA ARG A 36 -4.27 -5.46 8.37
C ARG A 36 -4.23 -4.58 7.13
N ASP A 37 -3.05 -4.25 6.62
CA ASP A 37 -2.90 -3.43 5.40
C ASP A 37 -3.57 -4.10 4.19
N ASP A 38 -3.40 -5.42 4.03
CA ASP A 38 -3.99 -6.18 2.93
C ASP A 38 -5.52 -6.25 3.03
N ARG A 39 -6.07 -6.40 4.24
CA ARG A 39 -7.53 -6.32 4.45
C ARG A 39 -8.09 -4.95 4.09
N ILE A 40 -7.38 -3.87 4.42
CA ILE A 40 -7.78 -2.50 4.08
C ILE A 40 -7.72 -2.31 2.56
N ARG A 41 -6.65 -2.74 1.89
CA ARG A 41 -6.55 -2.67 0.42
C ARG A 41 -7.67 -3.43 -0.26
N TYR A 42 -8.00 -4.62 0.26
CA TYR A 42 -9.08 -5.44 -0.28
C TYR A 42 -10.44 -4.74 -0.16
N SER A 43 -10.76 -4.14 0.99
CA SER A 43 -12.05 -3.45 1.16
C SER A 43 -12.19 -2.25 0.23
N PHE A 44 -11.12 -1.49 0.00
CA PHE A 44 -11.12 -0.41 -0.98
C PHE A 44 -11.19 -0.93 -2.42
N ALA A 45 -10.52 -2.05 -2.74
CA ALA A 45 -10.60 -2.66 -4.06
C ALA A 45 -12.03 -3.12 -4.38
N GLU A 46 -12.73 -3.67 -3.40
CA GLU A 46 -14.12 -4.09 -3.57
C GLU A 46 -15.05 -2.89 -3.87
N GLN A 47 -14.81 -1.74 -3.22
CA GLN A 47 -15.53 -0.50 -3.52
C GLN A 47 -15.17 0.03 -4.91
N ALA A 48 -13.88 0.07 -5.25
CA ALA A 48 -13.40 0.52 -6.56
C ALA A 48 -13.96 -0.32 -7.72
N ARG A 49 -14.05 -1.65 -7.53
CA ARG A 49 -14.63 -2.58 -8.51
C ARG A 49 -16.06 -2.22 -8.91
N LYS A 50 -16.87 -1.71 -7.97
CA LYS A 50 -18.25 -1.30 -8.26
C LYS A 50 -18.31 -0.20 -9.32
N TYR A 51 -17.34 0.72 -9.31
CA TYR A 51 -17.24 1.80 -10.30
C TYR A 51 -16.72 1.30 -11.65
N GLY A 52 -15.79 0.35 -11.66
CA GLY A 52 -15.27 -0.24 -12.89
C GLY A 52 -16.27 -1.12 -13.65
N LEU A 53 -17.27 -1.68 -12.96
CA LEU A 53 -18.32 -2.51 -13.55
C LEU A 53 -19.48 -1.71 -14.16
N VAL A 54 -19.52 -0.39 -13.96
CA VAL A 54 -20.55 0.46 -14.56
C VAL A 54 -20.32 0.50 -16.08
N SER A 55 -21.30 0.05 -16.86
CA SER A 55 -21.21 0.07 -18.31
C SER A 55 -21.23 1.50 -18.83
N PHE A 56 -20.31 1.80 -19.75
CA PHE A 56 -20.26 3.07 -20.46
C PHE A 56 -20.99 2.93 -21.79
N GLY A 57 -21.69 3.99 -22.20
CA GLY A 57 -22.27 4.04 -23.55
C GLY A 57 -21.19 4.05 -24.64
N PRO A 58 -21.49 3.62 -25.88
CA PRO A 58 -20.50 3.48 -26.96
C PRO A 58 -19.80 4.79 -27.35
N ALA A 59 -20.40 5.95 -27.03
CA ALA A 59 -19.82 7.27 -27.27
C ALA A 59 -19.13 7.90 -26.03
N GLN A 60 -19.13 7.22 -24.88
CA GLN A 60 -18.62 7.77 -23.64
C GLN A 60 -17.12 7.48 -23.47
N ARG A 61 -16.32 8.54 -23.41
CA ARG A 61 -14.86 8.43 -23.24
C ARG A 61 -14.50 8.07 -21.79
N LEU A 62 -13.53 7.17 -21.63
CA LEU A 62 -12.97 6.81 -20.33
C LEU A 62 -12.45 8.05 -19.59
N ARG A 63 -12.77 8.13 -18.29
CA ARG A 63 -12.33 9.23 -17.42
C ARG A 63 -10.81 9.12 -17.23
N ARG A 64 -10.09 10.16 -17.63
CA ARG A 64 -8.63 10.29 -17.47
C ARG A 64 -8.33 11.08 -16.22
N VAL A 65 -7.39 10.59 -15.40
CA VAL A 65 -6.91 11.28 -14.21
C VAL A 65 -5.39 11.38 -14.31
N THR A 66 -4.87 12.60 -14.18
CA THR A 66 -3.42 12.81 -14.08
C THR A 66 -3.09 13.09 -12.62
N VAL A 67 -2.28 12.23 -12.02
CA VAL A 67 -1.84 12.37 -10.63
C VAL A 67 -0.41 12.87 -10.62
N LEU A 68 -0.20 14.00 -9.94
CA LEU A 68 1.10 14.59 -9.73
C LEU A 68 1.62 14.14 -8.37
N VAL A 69 2.70 13.36 -8.37
CA VAL A 69 3.29 12.87 -7.12
C VAL A 69 4.60 13.58 -6.88
N ASN A 70 4.74 14.21 -5.71
CA ASN A 70 6.01 14.78 -5.29
C ASN A 70 6.97 13.64 -4.92
N ARG A 71 8.08 13.50 -5.64
CA ARG A 71 9.04 12.44 -5.36
C ARG A 71 9.72 12.58 -4.00
N GLU A 72 9.92 13.80 -3.50
CA GLU A 72 10.66 14.05 -2.27
C GLU A 72 9.78 13.95 -1.00
N SER A 73 8.45 13.83 -1.14
CA SER A 73 7.56 13.70 0.02
C SER A 73 7.64 12.30 0.66
N GLY A 74 7.34 12.24 1.96
CA GLY A 74 7.26 10.97 2.71
C GLY A 74 8.57 10.17 2.76
N GLY A 75 9.72 10.85 2.75
CA GLY A 75 11.04 10.20 2.78
C GLY A 75 11.42 9.52 1.46
N ARG A 76 11.06 10.14 0.33
CA ARG A 76 11.29 9.63 -1.04
C ARG A 76 10.51 8.36 -1.41
N ARG A 77 9.45 8.06 -0.65
CA ARG A 77 8.62 6.85 -0.83
C ARG A 77 7.19 7.15 -1.26
N ALA A 78 6.79 8.42 -1.37
CA ALA A 78 5.43 8.77 -1.74
C ALA A 78 5.03 8.22 -3.11
N ALA A 79 5.91 8.33 -4.12
CA ALA A 79 5.72 7.73 -5.44
C ALA A 79 5.52 6.21 -5.36
N ASP A 80 6.33 5.52 -4.57
CA ASP A 80 6.24 4.07 -4.41
C ASP A 80 4.99 3.64 -3.63
N LEU A 81 4.62 4.38 -2.59
CA LEU A 81 3.40 4.14 -1.81
C LEU A 81 2.14 4.37 -2.64
N PHE A 82 2.14 5.41 -3.47
CA PHE A 82 1.06 5.68 -4.41
C PHE A 82 0.92 4.55 -5.44
N LYS A 83 2.04 4.15 -6.07
CA LYS A 83 2.05 3.04 -7.03
C LYS A 83 1.59 1.72 -6.42
N ARG A 84 1.95 1.44 -5.16
CA ARG A 84 1.58 0.19 -4.47
C ARG A 84 0.14 0.17 -3.96
N ASN A 85 -0.39 1.30 -3.48
CA ASN A 85 -1.68 1.32 -2.79
C ASN A 85 -2.81 1.91 -3.64
N ALA A 86 -2.59 3.07 -4.28
CA ALA A 86 -3.66 3.85 -4.91
C ALA A 86 -3.81 3.56 -6.40
N LEU A 87 -2.70 3.41 -7.12
CA LEU A 87 -2.71 3.10 -8.56
C LEU A 87 -3.56 1.87 -8.93
N PRO A 88 -3.46 0.71 -8.25
CA PRO A 88 -4.30 -0.44 -8.59
C PRO A 88 -5.80 -0.18 -8.36
N LEU A 89 -6.16 0.62 -7.34
CA LEU A 89 -7.55 0.96 -7.06
C LEU A 89 -8.16 1.83 -8.17
N LEU A 90 -7.40 2.81 -8.65
CA LEU A 90 -7.84 3.70 -9.73
C LEU A 90 -7.99 2.94 -11.05
N ASN A 91 -7.05 2.05 -11.35
CA ASN A 91 -7.14 1.19 -12.53
C ASN A 91 -8.34 0.23 -12.44
N LEU A 92 -8.61 -0.33 -11.25
CA LEU A 92 -9.76 -1.19 -11.01
C LEU A 92 -11.10 -0.45 -11.14
N ALA A 93 -11.12 0.85 -10.84
CA ALA A 93 -12.29 1.72 -11.05
C ALA A 93 -12.53 2.10 -12.52
N GLY A 94 -11.70 1.62 -13.47
CA GLY A 94 -11.84 1.91 -14.89
C GLY A 94 -11.32 3.30 -15.31
N LEU A 95 -10.43 3.89 -14.50
CA LEU A 95 -9.81 5.18 -14.81
C LEU A 95 -8.50 4.99 -15.56
N GLN A 96 -8.26 5.81 -16.58
CA GLN A 96 -6.94 5.89 -17.21
C GLN A 96 -6.08 6.86 -16.40
N VAL A 97 -5.13 6.32 -15.64
CA VAL A 97 -4.25 7.10 -14.75
C VAL A 97 -2.93 7.41 -15.43
N ASN A 98 -2.54 8.68 -15.43
CA ASN A 98 -1.19 9.11 -15.79
C ASN A 98 -0.48 9.64 -14.54
N VAL A 99 0.66 9.04 -14.18
CA VAL A 99 1.42 9.43 -12.98
C VAL A 99 2.63 10.24 -13.43
N VAL A 100 2.71 11.49 -12.97
CA VAL A 100 3.85 12.37 -13.23
C VAL A 100 4.56 12.63 -11.91
N GLU A 101 5.81 12.19 -11.83
CA GLU A 101 6.68 12.51 -10.70
C GLU A 101 7.24 13.92 -10.90
N VAL A 102 6.93 14.82 -9.99
CA VAL A 102 7.35 16.22 -10.06
C VAL A 102 8.33 16.54 -8.95
N GLY A 103 9.37 17.31 -9.32
CA GLY A 103 10.27 17.92 -8.35
C GLY A 103 9.61 19.10 -7.62
N PRO A 104 10.19 19.54 -6.50
CA PRO A 104 9.60 20.56 -5.62
C PRO A 104 9.30 21.89 -6.33
N ILE A 105 10.13 22.27 -7.31
CA ILE A 105 10.02 23.55 -8.04
C ILE A 105 8.83 23.56 -9.00
N LEU A 106 8.55 22.42 -9.64
CA LEU A 106 7.44 22.29 -10.61
C LEU A 106 6.09 22.15 -9.91
N LEU A 107 6.07 21.61 -8.69
CA LEU A 107 4.85 21.49 -7.89
C LEU A 107 4.25 22.87 -7.58
N SER A 108 5.10 23.85 -7.26
CA SER A 108 4.69 25.23 -6.99
C SER A 108 4.06 25.94 -8.19
N ILE A 109 4.47 25.59 -9.41
CA ILE A 109 4.00 26.22 -10.66
C ILE A 109 2.69 25.57 -11.15
N LEU A 110 2.53 24.25 -10.99
CA LEU A 110 1.33 23.51 -11.40
C LEU A 110 0.10 23.76 -10.51
N PHE A 111 0.30 24.24 -9.27
CA PHE A 111 -0.78 24.58 -8.34
C PHE A 111 -1.73 25.68 -8.85
N LEU A 112 -1.29 26.50 -9.80
CA LEU A 112 -2.06 27.67 -10.25
C LEU A 112 -3.17 27.36 -11.29
N ASN A 113 -3.16 26.18 -11.93
CA ASN A 113 -3.93 25.99 -13.17
C ASN A 113 -4.83 24.74 -13.26
N ALA A 114 -4.91 23.86 -12.26
CA ALA A 114 -5.75 22.66 -12.43
C ALA A 114 -6.40 22.13 -11.15
N LYS A 115 -7.63 21.63 -11.30
CA LYS A 115 -8.32 20.70 -10.39
C LYS A 115 -7.50 19.40 -10.30
N ILE A 116 -6.40 19.43 -9.56
CA ILE A 116 -5.48 18.30 -9.35
C ILE A 116 -5.79 17.67 -8.00
N ILE A 117 -5.94 16.35 -7.97
CA ILE A 117 -5.96 15.57 -6.74
C ILE A 117 -4.51 15.37 -6.32
N ILE A 118 -4.11 16.04 -5.25
CA ILE A 118 -2.78 15.92 -4.64
C ILE A 118 -2.86 14.82 -3.59
N VAL A 119 -1.99 13.82 -3.68
CA VAL A 119 -1.76 12.78 -2.65
C VAL A 119 -0.32 12.86 -2.20
#